data_AF-B4FX99-F1
#
_entry.id   AF-B4FX99-F1
#
_cell.length_a   1.000
_cell.length_b   1.000
_cell.length_c   1.000
_cell.angle_alpha   90.00
_cell.angle_beta   90.00
_cell.angle_gamma   90.00
#
_symmetry.space_group_name_H-M   'P 1'
#
loop_
_entity.id
_entity.type
_entity.pdbx_description
1 polymer ?
#
loop_
_entity_poly.entity_id
_entity_poly.type
_entity_poly.pdbx_seq_one_letter_code
_entity_poly.pdbx_strand_id
1 'polypeptide(L)'
;MAAVSLLRSAALGLVVLASALPAARPWSKEGHVLTCQIAQGLLEPDAAHAVRNLLPDDAGGDLSALCVWPDQVRHWYRYMWTGPLHFIDTPDEACSFDYSRDCHGPDGAKDMCVAGAIANFTSQLLHYRHGSADRRCKREAMLLGFACPRFVITAAVLLLQRRQPD
;
A
#
# COMPACT_ATOMS: atom_id res chain seq x y z
N MET A 1 -39.47 33.65 -18.50
CA MET A 1 -38.54 34.18 -17.47
C MET A 1 -38.52 33.31 -16.22
N ALA A 2 -39.65 33.01 -15.57
CA ALA A 2 -39.70 32.18 -14.35
C ALA A 2 -39.07 30.77 -14.49
N ALA A 3 -39.32 30.07 -15.60
CA ALA A 3 -38.74 28.74 -15.84
C ALA A 3 -37.20 28.74 -15.91
N VAL A 4 -36.61 29.79 -16.49
CA VAL A 4 -35.15 29.96 -16.60
C VAL A 4 -34.54 30.24 -15.22
N SER A 5 -35.23 31.03 -14.39
CA SER A 5 -34.82 31.28 -13.00
C SER A 5 -34.92 30.02 -12.12
N LEU A 6 -35.96 29.21 -12.29
CA LEU A 6 -36.12 27.95 -11.56
C LEU A 6 -35.05 26.92 -11.95
N LEU A 7 -34.73 26.81 -13.24
CA LEU A 7 -33.64 25.95 -13.74
C LEU A 7 -32.27 26.38 -13.19
N ARG A 8 -32.02 27.69 -13.10
CA ARG A 8 -30.79 28.24 -12.50
C ARG A 8 -30.68 27.93 -11.01
N SER A 9 -31.75 28.12 -10.25
CA SER A 9 -31.78 27.80 -8.82
C SER A 9 -31.62 26.31 -8.55
N ALA A 10 -32.24 25.45 -9.35
CA ALA A 10 -32.08 24.01 -9.27
C ALA A 10 -30.65 23.56 -9.60
N ALA A 11 -30.03 24.14 -10.63
CA ALA A 11 -28.63 23.87 -10.98
C ALA A 11 -27.67 24.31 -9.88
N LEU A 12 -27.87 25.49 -9.30
CA LEU A 12 -27.10 25.97 -8.14
C LEU A 12 -27.25 25.04 -6.93
N GLY A 13 -28.48 24.60 -6.64
CA GLY A 13 -28.74 23.64 -5.56
C GLY A 13 -28.03 22.30 -5.78
N LEU A 14 -28.03 21.77 -7.01
CA LEU A 14 -27.36 20.52 -7.36
C LEU A 14 -25.83 20.63 -7.24
N VAL A 15 -25.24 21.76 -7.65
CA VAL A 15 -23.78 22.00 -7.54
C VAL A 15 -23.35 22.09 -6.08
N VAL A 16 -24.12 22.76 -5.22
CA VAL A 16 -23.84 22.86 -3.78
C VAL A 16 -23.98 21.49 -3.09
N LEU A 17 -24.95 20.67 -3.49
CA LEU A 17 -25.11 19.32 -2.94
C LEU A 17 -23.97 18.39 -3.35
N ALA A 18 -23.50 18.50 -4.60
CA ALA A 18 -22.39 17.70 -5.13
C ALA A 18 -21.03 18.07 -4.48
N SER A 19 -20.82 19.32 -4.08
CA SER A 19 -19.58 19.76 -3.41
C SER A 19 -19.54 19.44 -1.91
N ALA A 20 -20.69 19.13 -1.31
CA ALA A 20 -20.80 18.72 0.10
C ALA A 20 -20.56 17.22 0.33
N LEU A 21 -20.50 16.42 -0.74
CA LEU A 21 -20.12 15.01 -0.63
C LEU A 21 -18.63 14.93 -0.25
N PRO A 22 -18.24 14.20 0.80
CA PRO A 22 -16.84 13.95 1.10
C PRO A 22 -16.21 13.23 -0.09
N ALA A 23 -15.38 13.94 -0.85
CA ALA A 23 -14.57 13.33 -1.88
C ALA A 23 -13.61 12.36 -1.19
N ALA A 24 -13.86 11.06 -1.32
CA ALA A 24 -12.86 10.05 -1.01
C ALA A 24 -11.65 10.37 -1.90
N ARG A 25 -10.59 10.92 -1.30
CA ARG A 25 -9.32 11.10 -2.00
C ARG A 25 -8.62 9.75 -1.92
N PRO A 26 -8.62 8.93 -2.97
CA PRO A 26 -7.78 7.74 -2.97
C PRO A 26 -6.34 8.19 -2.72
N TRP A 27 -5.57 7.36 -2.05
CA TRP A 27 -4.15 7.60 -1.93
C TRP A 27 -3.58 7.62 -3.36
N SER A 28 -3.14 8.81 -3.78
CA SER A 28 -2.31 9.03 -4.96
C SER A 28 -0.84 8.94 -4.53
N LYS A 29 0.07 9.25 -5.43
CA LYS A 29 1.51 9.41 -5.18
C LYS A 29 1.83 10.08 -3.84
N GLU A 30 1.18 11.20 -3.54
CA GLU A 30 1.39 12.00 -2.34
C GLU A 30 1.08 11.21 -1.07
N GLY A 31 0.03 10.39 -1.13
CA GLY A 31 -0.41 9.51 -0.07
C GLY A 31 0.64 8.51 0.35
N HIS A 32 1.18 7.80 -0.65
CA HIS A 32 2.25 6.81 -0.47
C HIS A 32 3.54 7.45 0.05
N VAL A 33 3.92 8.62 -0.47
CA VAL A 33 5.12 9.35 -0.03
C VAL A 33 5.00 9.75 1.45
N LEU A 34 3.93 10.46 1.82
CA LEU A 34 3.72 10.93 3.21
C LEU A 34 3.69 9.77 4.21
N THR A 35 2.95 8.72 3.84
CA THR A 35 2.90 7.43 4.52
C THR A 35 4.28 6.89 4.88
N CYS A 36 5.18 6.82 3.89
CA CYS A 36 6.50 6.26 4.08
C CYS A 36 7.45 7.19 4.84
N GLN A 37 7.32 8.50 4.67
CA GLN A 37 8.08 9.47 5.46
C GLN A 37 7.74 9.37 6.96
N ILE A 38 6.45 9.33 7.29
CA ILE A 38 5.99 9.15 8.67
C ILE A 38 6.56 7.85 9.24
N ALA A 39 6.43 6.76 8.48
CA ALA A 39 6.83 5.46 8.98
C ALA A 39 8.35 5.33 9.12
N GLN A 40 9.14 5.89 8.18
CA GLN A 40 10.60 5.96 8.29
C GLN A 40 11.04 6.72 9.53
N GLY A 41 10.35 7.81 9.90
CA GLY A 41 10.63 8.57 11.12
C GLY A 41 10.28 7.83 12.42
N LEU A 42 9.50 6.75 12.34
CA LEU A 42 9.09 5.92 13.48
C LEU A 42 9.86 4.59 13.57
N LEU A 43 10.87 4.36 12.71
CA LEU A 43 11.66 3.14 12.74
C LEU A 43 12.65 3.15 13.91
N GLU A 44 12.70 2.03 14.64
CA GLU A 44 13.79 1.74 15.58
C GLU A 44 15.14 1.65 14.85
N PRO A 45 16.28 1.88 15.53
CA PRO A 45 17.61 1.92 14.92
C PRO A 45 17.94 0.70 14.04
N ASP A 46 17.62 -0.51 14.51
CA ASP A 46 17.86 -1.76 13.77
C ASP A 46 17.01 -1.86 12.51
N ALA A 47 15.74 -1.46 12.60
CA ALA A 47 14.83 -1.45 11.46
C ALA A 47 15.24 -0.37 10.43
N ALA A 48 15.64 0.82 10.90
CA ALA A 48 16.16 1.88 10.04
C ALA A 48 17.45 1.47 9.33
N HIS A 49 18.32 0.69 9.99
CA HIS A 49 19.51 0.11 9.36
C HIS A 49 19.15 -0.96 8.33
N ALA A 50 18.20 -1.86 8.63
CA ALA A 50 17.74 -2.87 7.68
C ALA A 50 17.11 -2.24 6.43
N VAL A 51 16.22 -1.24 6.58
CA VAL A 51 15.61 -0.51 5.47
C VAL A 51 16.67 0.17 4.62
N ARG A 52 17.62 0.89 5.22
CA ARG A 52 18.73 1.52 4.47
C ARG A 52 19.54 0.55 3.62
N ASN A 53 19.74 -0.69 4.09
CA ASN A 53 20.47 -1.72 3.35
C ASN A 53 19.65 -2.40 2.23
N LEU A 54 18.32 -2.31 2.30
CA LEU A 54 17.42 -2.82 1.28
C LEU A 54 17.19 -1.81 0.15
N LEU A 55 17.24 -0.52 0.48
CA LEU A 55 17.11 0.56 -0.49
C LEU A 55 18.31 0.56 -1.46
N PRO A 56 18.09 0.89 -2.74
CA PRO A 56 19.16 1.13 -3.69
C PRO A 56 19.92 2.42 -3.34
N ASP A 57 21.18 2.49 -3.78
CA ASP A 57 22.07 3.61 -3.45
C ASP A 57 21.52 4.97 -3.94
N ASP A 58 20.80 4.99 -5.06
CA ASP A 58 20.18 6.18 -5.66
C ASP A 58 18.98 6.71 -4.87
N ALA A 59 18.37 5.91 -3.99
CA ALA A 59 17.34 6.38 -3.07
C ALA A 59 17.92 7.21 -1.91
N GLY A 60 19.24 7.23 -1.71
CA GLY A 60 19.88 8.04 -0.66
C GLY A 60 19.42 7.70 0.77
N GLY A 61 18.88 6.49 0.97
CA GLY A 61 18.27 6.08 2.23
C GLY A 61 16.86 6.64 2.48
N ASP A 62 16.24 7.32 1.52
CA ASP A 62 14.85 7.78 1.59
C ASP A 62 13.89 6.67 1.14
N LEU A 63 13.12 6.13 2.09
CA LEU A 63 12.11 5.11 1.80
C LEU A 63 10.99 5.65 0.90
N SER A 64 10.64 6.92 1.07
CA SER A 64 9.52 7.54 0.36
C SER A 64 9.76 7.67 -1.14
N ALA A 65 11.02 7.70 -1.57
CA ALA A 65 11.42 7.68 -2.98
C ALA A 65 10.90 6.44 -3.73
N LEU A 66 10.67 5.33 -3.03
CA LEU A 66 10.27 4.05 -3.63
C LEU A 66 8.84 3.62 -3.35
N CYS A 67 8.12 4.32 -2.48
CA CYS A 67 6.79 3.88 -2.06
C CYS A 67 5.70 3.97 -3.13
N VAL A 68 6.01 4.58 -4.27
CA VAL A 68 5.13 4.69 -5.45
C VAL A 68 5.56 3.70 -6.55
N TRP A 69 6.69 3.01 -6.38
CA TRP A 69 7.20 2.05 -7.36
C TRP A 69 6.21 0.90 -7.64
N PRO A 70 5.52 0.31 -6.63
CA PRO A 70 4.40 -0.60 -6.84
C PRO A 70 3.37 -0.20 -7.90
N ASP A 71 2.88 1.04 -7.81
CA ASP A 71 1.87 1.57 -8.74
C ASP A 71 2.42 1.73 -10.15
N GLN A 72 3.73 1.88 -10.30
CA GLN A 72 4.36 1.95 -11.62
C GLN A 72 4.54 0.55 -12.22
N VAL A 73 5.03 -0.41 -11.42
CA VAL A 73 5.39 -1.74 -11.93
C VAL A 73 4.21 -2.65 -12.17
N ARG A 74 3.07 -2.45 -11.49
CA ARG A 74 1.82 -3.19 -11.80
C ARG A 74 1.38 -3.08 -13.28
N HIS A 75 1.90 -2.09 -14.01
CA HIS A 75 1.65 -1.91 -15.44
C HIS A 75 2.75 -2.50 -16.35
N TRP A 76 3.85 -2.98 -15.78
CA TRP A 76 4.95 -3.59 -16.51
C TRP A 76 4.66 -5.07 -16.71
N TYR A 77 4.86 -5.58 -17.93
CA TYR A 77 4.59 -6.98 -18.29
C TYR A 77 5.10 -8.00 -17.26
N ARG A 78 6.31 -7.81 -16.73
CA ARG A 78 6.94 -8.68 -15.72
C ARG A 78 6.21 -8.70 -14.36
N TYR A 79 5.53 -7.61 -14.00
CA TYR A 79 4.92 -7.40 -12.69
C TYR A 79 3.41 -7.16 -12.77
N MET A 80 2.77 -7.42 -13.91
CA MET A 80 1.31 -7.26 -14.04
C MET A 80 0.52 -8.08 -13.01
N TRP A 81 1.07 -9.21 -12.59
CA TRP A 81 0.48 -10.07 -11.55
C TRP A 81 0.34 -9.36 -10.20
N THR A 82 1.04 -8.25 -9.96
CA THR A 82 0.93 -7.50 -8.70
C THR A 82 -0.30 -6.59 -8.65
N GLY A 83 -1.00 -6.38 -9.77
CA GLY A 83 -2.17 -5.50 -9.85
C GLY A 83 -3.23 -5.76 -8.78
N PRO A 84 -3.72 -7.01 -8.62
CA PRO A 84 -4.70 -7.37 -7.59
C PRO A 84 -4.21 -7.17 -6.14
N LEU A 85 -2.90 -7.11 -5.93
CA LEU A 85 -2.31 -6.94 -4.59
C LEU A 85 -2.51 -5.53 -4.00
N HIS A 86 -3.06 -4.58 -4.78
CA HIS A 86 -3.30 -3.21 -4.32
C HIS A 86 -4.64 -3.02 -3.59
N PHE A 87 -5.55 -3.99 -3.66
CA PHE A 87 -6.91 -3.84 -3.14
C PHE A 87 -7.49 -5.17 -2.62
N ILE A 88 -8.68 -5.09 -2.03
CA ILE A 88 -9.56 -6.21 -1.72
C ILE A 88 -10.94 -5.77 -2.16
N ASP A 89 -11.57 -6.55 -3.03
CA ASP A 89 -12.95 -6.31 -3.42
C ASP A 89 -13.86 -7.08 -2.46
N THR A 90 -14.70 -6.37 -1.72
CA THR A 90 -15.72 -6.96 -0.85
C THR A 90 -17.08 -6.89 -1.56
N PRO A 91 -18.01 -7.82 -1.29
CA PRO A 91 -19.36 -7.75 -1.86
C PRO A 91 -20.03 -6.40 -1.56
N ASP A 92 -20.78 -5.89 -2.54
CA ASP A 92 -21.54 -4.66 -2.39
C ASP A 92 -22.46 -4.74 -1.15
N GLU A 93 -22.56 -3.62 -0.43
CA GLU A 93 -23.37 -3.46 0.80
C GLU A 93 -22.96 -4.34 1.99
N ALA A 94 -21.96 -5.23 1.86
CA ALA A 94 -21.54 -6.08 2.96
C ALA A 94 -20.81 -5.30 4.07
N CYS A 95 -20.08 -4.23 3.70
CA CYS A 95 -19.26 -3.40 4.59
C CYS A 95 -18.42 -4.21 5.61
N SER A 96 -18.03 -5.43 5.22
CA SER A 96 -17.35 -6.40 6.06
C SER A 96 -16.34 -7.17 5.23
N PHE A 97 -15.19 -7.44 5.83
CA PHE A 97 -14.10 -8.18 5.22
C PHE A 97 -14.06 -9.60 5.78
N ASP A 98 -14.07 -10.58 4.89
CA ASP A 98 -13.78 -11.98 5.19
C ASP A 98 -12.62 -12.44 4.30
N TYR A 99 -11.52 -12.88 4.91
CA TYR A 99 -10.31 -13.23 4.15
C TYR A 99 -10.55 -14.37 3.16
N SER A 100 -11.34 -15.38 3.53
CA SER A 100 -11.56 -16.57 2.68
C SER A 100 -12.49 -16.27 1.51
N ARG A 101 -13.43 -15.34 1.69
CA ARG A 101 -14.36 -14.88 0.67
C ARG A 101 -13.75 -13.84 -0.26
N ASP A 102 -12.99 -12.87 0.28
CA ASP A 102 -12.63 -11.64 -0.43
C ASP A 102 -11.17 -11.62 -0.92
N CYS A 103 -10.26 -12.41 -0.32
CA CYS A 103 -8.85 -12.38 -0.69
C CYS A 103 -8.53 -13.36 -1.84
N HIS A 104 -8.92 -12.97 -3.06
CA HIS A 104 -8.62 -13.74 -4.26
C HIS A 104 -8.30 -12.85 -5.46
N GLY A 105 -7.60 -13.43 -6.44
CA GLY A 105 -7.28 -12.80 -7.71
C GLY A 105 -8.46 -12.86 -8.69
N PRO A 106 -8.32 -12.24 -9.88
CA PRO A 106 -9.36 -12.24 -10.92
C PRO A 106 -9.72 -13.64 -11.45
N ASP A 107 -8.78 -14.58 -11.34
CA ASP A 107 -8.92 -15.99 -11.71
C ASP A 107 -9.30 -16.89 -10.53
N GLY A 108 -9.59 -16.31 -9.36
CA GLY A 108 -9.87 -17.03 -8.13
C GLY A 108 -8.62 -17.54 -7.40
N ALA A 109 -7.41 -17.14 -7.82
CA ALA A 109 -6.18 -17.48 -7.09
C ALA A 109 -6.24 -16.93 -5.66
N LYS A 110 -6.09 -17.79 -4.66
CA LYS A 110 -6.13 -17.38 -3.23
C LYS A 110 -4.95 -16.48 -2.89
N ASP A 111 -5.12 -15.67 -1.84
CA ASP A 111 -4.10 -14.79 -1.27
C ASP A 111 -3.62 -13.65 -2.20
N MET A 112 -4.25 -13.51 -3.37
CA MET A 112 -3.94 -12.49 -4.37
C MET A 112 -4.72 -11.20 -4.10
N CYS A 113 -4.55 -10.66 -2.89
CA CYS A 113 -5.14 -9.40 -2.45
C CYS A 113 -4.13 -8.65 -1.56
N VAL A 114 -4.45 -7.41 -1.16
CA VAL A 114 -3.52 -6.63 -0.34
C VAL A 114 -3.21 -7.24 1.03
N ALA A 115 -4.18 -7.89 1.70
CA ALA A 115 -3.93 -8.56 2.97
C ALA A 115 -2.97 -9.75 2.81
N GLY A 116 -3.14 -10.55 1.77
CA GLY A 116 -2.24 -11.66 1.44
C GLY A 116 -0.84 -11.19 1.06
N ALA A 117 -0.74 -10.09 0.31
CA ALA A 117 0.53 -9.47 -0.04
C ALA A 117 1.31 -9.01 1.21
N ILE A 118 0.63 -8.34 2.15
CA ILE A 118 1.24 -7.92 3.42
C ILE A 118 1.79 -9.13 4.17
N ALA A 119 1.01 -10.20 4.30
CA ALA A 119 1.45 -11.42 4.98
C ALA A 119 2.66 -12.05 4.29
N ASN A 120 2.62 -12.17 2.96
CA ASN A 120 3.69 -12.76 2.14
C ASN A 120 5.00 -11.97 2.27
N PHE A 121 4.98 -10.66 1.99
CA PHE A 121 6.19 -9.85 2.02
C PHE A 121 6.73 -9.64 3.44
N THR A 122 5.86 -9.66 4.45
CA THR A 122 6.31 -9.71 5.85
C THR A 122 7.08 -10.99 6.12
N SER A 123 6.58 -12.15 5.69
CA SER A 123 7.29 -13.43 5.83
C SER A 123 8.66 -13.39 5.13
N GLN A 124 8.73 -12.85 3.92
CA GLN A 124 10.01 -12.71 3.19
C GLN A 124 11.01 -11.85 3.97
N LEU A 125 10.58 -10.70 4.51
CA LEU A 125 11.44 -9.84 5.33
C LEU A 125 11.90 -10.52 6.63
N LEU A 126 11.10 -11.38 7.24
CA LEU A 126 11.53 -12.14 8.41
C LEU A 126 12.65 -13.13 8.10
N HIS A 127 12.79 -13.56 6.85
CA HIS A 127 13.89 -14.40 6.40
C HIS A 127 15.06 -13.60 5.84
N TYR A 128 14.95 -12.28 5.75
CA TYR A 128 16.05 -11.42 5.32
C TYR A 128 17.23 -11.52 6.28
N ARG A 129 18.41 -11.82 5.74
CA ARG A 129 19.67 -11.77 6.46
C ARG A 129 20.64 -10.85 5.73
N HIS A 130 21.12 -9.83 6.42
CA HIS A 130 22.14 -8.91 5.91
C HIS A 130 23.36 -9.70 5.39
N GLY A 131 23.86 -9.35 4.19
CA GLY A 131 25.00 -10.03 3.55
C GLY A 131 24.69 -11.36 2.85
N SER A 132 23.46 -11.88 2.94
CA SER A 132 23.05 -12.99 2.06
C SER A 132 22.90 -12.48 0.62
N ALA A 133 23.37 -13.25 -0.36
CA ALA A 133 23.29 -12.92 -1.79
C ALA A 133 21.86 -12.95 -2.35
N ASP A 134 20.84 -12.80 -1.49
CA ASP A 134 19.45 -12.91 -1.87
C ASP A 134 18.95 -11.62 -2.55
N ARG A 135 19.36 -11.50 -3.82
CA ARG A 135 18.89 -10.46 -4.75
C ARG A 135 17.37 -10.49 -4.94
N ARG A 136 16.70 -11.60 -4.56
CA ARG A 136 15.25 -11.75 -4.62
C ARG A 136 14.58 -10.88 -3.54
N CYS A 137 15.03 -10.98 -2.29
CA CYS A 137 14.57 -10.10 -1.20
C CYS A 137 14.75 -8.60 -1.51
N LYS A 138 15.84 -8.17 -2.15
CA LYS A 138 16.02 -6.74 -2.50
C LYS A 138 14.99 -6.23 -3.52
N ARG A 139 14.62 -7.05 -4.50
CA ARG A 139 13.63 -6.67 -5.54
C ARG A 139 12.19 -6.84 -5.06
N GLU A 140 11.93 -7.84 -4.23
CA GLU A 140 10.61 -8.12 -3.66
C GLU A 140 10.30 -7.20 -2.46
N ALA A 141 11.31 -6.78 -1.68
CA ALA A 141 11.13 -5.73 -0.68
C ALA A 141 10.76 -4.37 -1.31
N MET A 142 11.09 -4.14 -2.58
CA MET A 142 10.63 -2.96 -3.31
C MET A 142 9.12 -3.02 -3.60
N LEU A 143 8.54 -4.23 -3.67
CA LEU A 143 7.10 -4.48 -3.72
C LEU A 143 6.44 -4.30 -2.33
N LEU A 144 7.12 -3.77 -1.31
CA LEU A 144 6.50 -3.44 -0.01
C LEU A 144 5.83 -2.07 0.05
N GLY A 145 5.90 -1.24 -1.00
CA GLY A 145 5.12 0.00 -1.05
C GLY A 145 3.60 -0.23 -1.17
N PHE A 146 3.16 -1.49 -1.12
CA PHE A 146 1.76 -1.90 -1.15
C PHE A 146 1.14 -1.75 0.24
N ALA A 147 0.42 -0.64 0.39
CA ALA A 147 -0.70 -0.43 1.28
C ALA A 147 -0.48 -0.30 2.80
N CYS A 148 -1.10 0.76 3.33
CA CYS A 148 -1.36 1.03 4.74
C CYS A 148 -0.13 0.91 5.68
N PRO A 149 0.65 1.99 5.85
CA PRO A 149 1.86 1.97 6.70
C PRO A 149 1.56 1.74 8.17
N ARG A 150 0.29 1.90 8.59
CA ARG A 150 -0.11 1.62 9.96
C ARG A 150 -0.03 0.13 10.31
N PHE A 151 -0.07 -0.76 9.32
CA PHE A 151 -0.04 -2.21 9.54
C PHE A 151 1.25 -2.88 9.06
N VAL A 152 1.80 -2.51 7.89
CA VAL A 152 2.97 -3.21 7.33
C VAL A 152 4.26 -2.90 8.07
N ILE A 153 4.44 -1.63 8.47
CA ILE A 153 5.67 -1.23 9.16
C ILE A 153 5.57 -1.63 10.64
N THR A 154 4.39 -1.55 11.26
CA THR A 154 4.21 -2.04 12.63
C THR A 154 4.29 -3.57 12.72
N ALA A 155 3.78 -4.34 11.76
CA ALA A 155 3.89 -5.81 11.77
C ALA A 155 5.28 -6.32 11.40
N ALA A 156 5.95 -5.74 10.40
CA ALA A 156 7.34 -6.08 10.08
C ALA A 156 8.30 -5.68 11.22
N VAL A 157 8.09 -4.52 11.86
CA VAL A 157 8.90 -4.06 13.00
C VAL A 157 8.60 -4.86 14.28
N LEU A 158 7.34 -5.15 14.63
CA LEU A 158 7.02 -5.98 15.80
C LEU A 158 7.51 -7.42 15.66
N LEU A 159 7.53 -7.97 14.45
CA LEU A 159 8.01 -9.34 14.21
C LEU A 159 9.54 -9.41 14.10
N LEU A 160 10.22 -8.35 13.66
CA LEU A 160 11.68 -8.22 13.75
C LEU A 160 12.16 -7.98 15.19
N GLN A 161 11.37 -7.28 16.02
CA GLN A 161 11.66 -7.09 17.46
C GLN A 161 11.50 -8.36 18.30
N ARG A 162 10.69 -9.35 17.87
CA ARG A 162 10.56 -10.65 18.56
C ARG A 162 11.69 -11.64 18.28
N ARG A 163 12.70 -11.29 17.47
CA ARG A 163 13.77 -12.20 17.04
C ARG A 163 15.16 -11.89 17.61
N GLN A 164 15.25 -11.14 18.71
CA GLN A 164 16.45 -11.14 19.56
C GLN A 164 16.24 -12.21 20.65
N PRO A 165 16.89 -13.38 20.56
CA PRO A 165 17.00 -14.26 21.72
C PRO A 165 18.03 -13.68 22.71
N ASP A 166 17.77 -13.86 24.01
CA ASP A 166 18.82 -13.83 25.03
C ASP A 166 19.96 -14.82 24.70
#